data_AF-A0A6P7GFI5-F1
#
_entry.id   AF-A0A6P7GFI5-F1
#
_cell.length_a   1.000
_cell.length_b   1.000
_cell.length_c   1.000
_cell.angle_alpha   90.00
_cell.angle_beta   90.00
_cell.angle_gamma   90.00
#
_symmetry.space_group_name_H-M   'P 1'
#
loop_
_entity.id
_entity.type
_entity.pdbx_description
1 polymer ?
#
loop_
_entity_poly.entity_id
_entity_poly.type
_entity_poly.pdbx_seq_one_letter_code
_entity_poly.pdbx_strand_id
1 'polypeptide(L)'
;MMFTTGTPPDFDKRWSGEDIKGWTWNDVLPFFRKFEHNLQPSEYDSHYHGYSGPVTVSNQYYLHDIAKAIVKGAAEAGFPISKDLNGKDYTGFANPQSFIK
;
A
#
# COMPACT_ATOMS: atom_id res chain seq x y z
N MET A 1 -1.42 -10.84 8.33
CA MET A 1 -0.96 -11.12 6.95
C MET A 1 -0.79 -9.78 6.26
N MET A 2 0.37 -9.52 5.63
CA MET A 2 0.68 -8.22 5.00
C MET A 2 -0.28 -7.95 3.84
N PHE A 3 -0.76 -6.70 3.72
CA PHE A 3 -1.56 -6.24 2.58
C PHE A 3 -0.77 -5.22 1.76
N THR A 4 -0.43 -5.62 0.54
CA THR A 4 0.15 -4.75 -0.48
C THR A 4 -0.52 -5.04 -1.82
N THR A 5 -0.72 -4.02 -2.64
CA THR A 5 -1.27 -4.17 -4.00
C THR A 5 -0.12 -4.34 -4.99
N GLY A 6 0.11 -3.37 -5.86
CA GLY A 6 1.27 -3.27 -6.74
C GLY A 6 1.64 -1.81 -6.96
N THR A 7 2.70 -1.56 -7.73
CA THR A 7 3.19 -0.19 -7.95
C THR A 7 2.88 0.29 -9.37
N PRO A 8 2.78 1.60 -9.62
CA PRO A 8 2.55 2.11 -10.97
C PRO A 8 3.55 1.57 -12.01
N PRO A 9 4.87 1.47 -11.73
CA PRO A 9 5.82 0.86 -12.66
C PRO A 9 5.54 -0.61 -13.00
N ASP A 10 4.97 -1.40 -12.09
CA ASP A 10 4.61 -2.79 -12.39
C ASP A 10 3.53 -2.83 -13.48
N PHE A 11 2.54 -1.95 -13.41
CA PHE A 11 1.46 -1.88 -14.39
C PHE A 11 1.88 -1.16 -15.67
N ASP A 12 2.34 0.07 -15.54
CA ASP A 12 2.63 0.93 -16.69
C ASP A 12 3.83 0.44 -17.52
N LYS A 13 4.85 -0.17 -16.89
CA LYS A 13 6.07 -0.58 -17.61
C LYS A 13 6.17 -2.06 -17.91
N ARG A 14 5.53 -2.92 -17.12
CA ARG A 14 5.69 -4.38 -17.27
C ARG A 14 4.45 -5.07 -17.79
N TRP A 15 3.25 -4.65 -17.38
CA TRP A 15 2.01 -5.33 -17.73
C TRP A 15 1.32 -4.68 -18.94
N SER A 16 1.26 -3.36 -18.96
CA SER A 16 0.66 -2.63 -20.08
C SER A 16 1.57 -2.70 -21.31
N GLY A 17 0.97 -2.90 -22.48
CA GLY A 17 1.66 -2.96 -23.76
C GLY A 17 0.67 -2.90 -24.92
N GLU A 18 1.16 -2.89 -26.16
CA GLU A 18 0.31 -2.82 -27.35
C GLU A 18 -0.72 -3.95 -27.40
N ASP A 19 -0.31 -5.16 -26.99
CA ASP A 19 -1.13 -6.36 -26.96
C ASP A 19 -1.88 -6.59 -25.63
N ILE A 20 -1.54 -5.84 -24.57
CA ILE A 20 -2.12 -5.97 -23.22
C ILE A 20 -2.67 -4.63 -22.79
N LYS A 21 -3.90 -4.35 -23.24
CA LYS A 21 -4.65 -3.13 -22.95
C LYS A 21 -5.43 -3.25 -21.64
N GLY A 22 -5.68 -2.12 -20.99
CA GLY A 22 -6.49 -2.07 -19.76
C GLY A 22 -5.73 -2.51 -18.49
N TRP A 23 -4.40 -2.53 -18.55
CA TRP A 23 -3.52 -2.93 -17.44
C TRP A 23 -2.53 -1.81 -17.07
N THR A 24 -2.84 -0.55 -17.36
CA THR A 24 -2.10 0.58 -16.79
C THR A 24 -2.49 0.76 -15.32
N TRP A 25 -1.69 1.53 -14.57
CA TRP A 25 -1.99 1.83 -13.17
C TRP A 25 -3.37 2.47 -13.01
N ASN A 26 -3.73 3.38 -13.92
CA ASN A 26 -5.02 4.06 -13.90
C ASN A 26 -6.19 3.10 -14.18
N ASP A 27 -5.96 2.03 -14.94
CA ASP A 27 -6.99 1.02 -15.21
C ASP A 27 -7.26 0.14 -13.97
N VAL A 28 -6.20 -0.23 -13.23
CA VAL A 28 -6.30 -1.18 -12.12
C VAL A 28 -6.57 -0.53 -10.76
N LEU A 29 -6.13 0.71 -10.55
CA LEU A 29 -6.29 1.42 -9.27
C LEU A 29 -7.76 1.47 -8.78
N PRO A 30 -8.77 1.73 -9.63
CA PRO A 30 -10.17 1.68 -9.21
C PRO A 30 -10.59 0.31 -8.66
N PHE A 31 -10.01 -0.79 -9.15
CA PHE A 31 -10.30 -2.13 -8.68
C PHE A 31 -9.65 -2.42 -7.33
N PHE A 32 -8.41 -1.97 -7.10
CA PHE A 32 -7.79 -2.04 -5.78
C PHE A 32 -8.60 -1.29 -4.72
N ARG A 33 -9.04 -0.07 -5.05
CA ARG A 33 -9.93 0.72 -4.19
C ARG A 33 -11.29 0.05 -3.98
N LYS A 34 -11.84 -0.61 -4.99
CA LYS A 34 -13.12 -1.34 -4.84
C LYS A 34 -12.97 -2.59 -3.96
N PHE A 35 -11.80 -3.22 -3.96
CA PHE A 35 -11.50 -4.43 -3.20
C PHE A 35 -11.29 -4.15 -1.72
N GLU A 36 -10.72 -2.99 -1.40
CA GLU A 36 -10.30 -2.62 -0.05
C GLU A 36 -11.43 -1.98 0.79
N HIS A 37 -11.48 -2.35 2.06
CA HIS A 37 -12.15 -1.65 3.14
C HIS A 37 -11.14 -1.29 4.23
N ASN A 38 -10.50 -0.14 4.07
CA ASN A 38 -9.54 0.39 5.03
C ASN A 38 -10.28 1.00 6.22
N LEU A 39 -9.89 0.65 7.45
CA LEU A 39 -10.55 1.16 8.65
C LEU A 39 -10.06 2.55 9.08
N GLN A 40 -9.13 3.17 8.36
CA GLN A 40 -8.47 4.43 8.74
C GLN A 40 -8.62 5.53 7.66
N PRO A 41 -9.85 5.95 7.31
CA PRO A 41 -10.10 6.87 6.19
C PRO A 41 -9.52 8.27 6.32
N SER A 42 -9.14 8.70 7.54
CA SER A 42 -8.50 10.00 7.77
C SER A 42 -6.97 9.94 7.70
N GLU A 43 -6.37 8.75 7.70
CA GLU A 43 -4.90 8.58 7.75
C GLU A 43 -4.28 8.28 6.38
N TYR A 44 -5.08 7.77 5.45
CA TYR A 44 -4.64 7.34 4.13
C TYR A 44 -5.30 8.15 3.01
N ASP A 45 -4.59 8.36 1.91
CA ASP A 45 -5.11 9.12 0.78
C ASP A 45 -6.18 8.34 0.02
N SER A 46 -7.40 8.87 0.03
CA SER A 46 -8.58 8.32 -0.67
C SER A 46 -8.41 8.12 -2.19
N HIS A 47 -7.39 8.75 -2.79
CA HIS A 47 -7.00 8.49 -4.17
C HIS A 47 -6.48 7.05 -4.35
N TYR A 48 -5.80 6.49 -3.36
CA TYR A 48 -5.20 5.16 -3.42
C TYR A 48 -6.04 4.09 -2.72
N HIS A 49 -6.84 4.49 -1.73
CA HIS A 49 -7.52 3.56 -0.84
C HIS A 49 -9.04 3.47 -1.02
N GLY A 50 -9.55 2.29 -0.68
CA GLY A 50 -10.96 1.93 -0.60
C GLY A 50 -11.47 1.84 0.83
N TYR A 51 -12.76 2.12 1.04
CA TYR A 51 -13.38 2.11 2.38
C TYR A 51 -14.69 1.33 2.45
N SER A 52 -15.00 0.52 1.44
CA SER A 52 -16.28 -0.20 1.36
C SER A 52 -16.18 -1.56 0.65
N GLY A 53 -14.96 -2.02 0.36
CA GLY A 53 -14.71 -3.29 -0.29
C GLY A 53 -14.93 -4.51 0.60
N PRO A 54 -14.87 -5.71 0.04
CA PRO A 54 -15.06 -6.95 0.79
C PRO A 54 -13.88 -7.30 1.72
N VAL A 55 -12.72 -6.68 1.54
CA VAL A 55 -11.51 -7.04 2.29
C VAL A 55 -11.11 -5.95 3.26
N THR A 56 -11.30 -6.23 4.54
CA THR A 56 -10.98 -5.32 5.63
C THR A 56 -9.47 -5.28 5.90
N VAL A 57 -8.91 -4.08 5.91
CA VAL A 57 -7.50 -3.83 6.21
C VAL A 57 -7.35 -2.71 7.22
N SER A 58 -6.29 -2.79 8.01
CA SER A 58 -5.95 -1.75 9.00
C SER A 58 -4.50 -1.90 9.43
N ASN A 59 -3.99 -0.88 10.11
CA ASN A 59 -2.75 -0.95 10.86
C ASN A 59 -2.78 -2.08 11.89
N GLN A 60 -1.60 -2.61 12.18
CA GLN A 60 -1.44 -3.61 13.21
C GLN A 60 -1.77 -3.02 14.59
N TYR A 61 -2.70 -3.63 15.31
CA TYR A 61 -3.07 -3.20 16.68
C TYR A 61 -1.88 -3.24 17.64
N TYR A 62 -1.00 -4.22 17.45
CA TYR A 62 0.23 -4.34 18.20
C TYR A 62 1.42 -4.36 17.26
N LEU A 63 2.35 -3.43 17.49
CA LEU A 63 3.62 -3.36 16.79
C LEU A 63 4.74 -3.70 17.78
N HIS A 64 5.46 -4.77 17.52
CA HIS A 64 6.57 -5.21 18.36
C HIS A 64 7.70 -4.16 18.33
N ASP A 65 8.41 -4.00 19.45
CA ASP A 65 9.48 -3.00 19.56
C ASP A 65 10.63 -3.20 18.57
N ILE A 66 10.86 -4.44 18.08
CA ILE A 66 11.85 -4.70 17.03
C ILE A 66 11.43 -4.08 15.70
N ALA A 67 10.14 -4.10 15.35
CA ALA A 67 9.65 -3.47 14.13
C ALA A 67 9.81 -1.94 14.20
N LYS A 68 9.49 -1.34 15.35
CA LYS A 68 9.74 0.09 15.61
C LYS A 68 11.23 0.42 15.50
N ALA A 69 12.10 -0.41 16.09
CA ALA A 69 13.54 -0.23 16.05
C ALA A 69 14.10 -0.34 14.63
N ILE A 70 13.58 -1.25 13.80
CA ILE A 70 13.98 -1.37 12.38
C ILE A 70 13.63 -0.09 11.61
N VAL A 71 12.41 0.42 11.74
CA VAL A 71 12.00 1.67 11.05
C VAL A 71 12.83 2.85 11.54
N LYS A 72 13.08 2.95 12.85
CA LYS A 72 13.94 3.98 13.44
C LYS A 72 15.38 3.90 12.92
N GLY A 73 15.98 2.70 12.90
CA GLY A 73 17.33 2.48 12.41
C GLY A 73 17.46 2.75 10.91
N ALA A 74 16.45 2.44 10.11
CA ALA A 74 16.41 2.78 8.69
C ALA A 74 16.43 4.31 8.49
N ALA A 75 15.67 5.06 9.29
CA ALA A 75 15.68 6.52 9.25
C ALA A 75 17.05 7.09 9.65
N GLU A 76 17.67 6.55 10.71
CA GLU A 76 19.02 6.94 11.16
C GLU A 76 20.10 6.64 10.10
N ALA A 77 19.92 5.57 9.32
CA ALA A 77 20.78 5.22 8.19
C ALA A 77 20.49 6.04 6.92
N GLY A 78 19.53 6.97 6.95
CA GLY A 78 19.20 7.85 5.82
C GLY A 78 18.27 7.23 4.77
N PHE A 79 17.63 6.10 5.06
CA PHE A 79 16.61 5.53 4.16
C PHE A 79 15.27 6.27 4.31
N PRO A 80 14.49 6.41 3.22
CA PRO A 80 13.15 6.99 3.29
C PRO A 80 12.21 6.10 4.10
N ILE A 81 11.40 6.73 4.95
CA ILE A 81 10.33 6.07 5.69
C ILE A 81 9.00 6.37 5.00
N SER A 82 8.40 5.35 4.42
CA SER A 82 7.07 5.45 3.85
C SER A 82 6.01 5.35 4.94
N LYS A 83 4.99 6.20 4.83
CA LYS A 83 3.78 6.12 5.66
C LYS A 83 2.73 5.19 5.07
N ASP A 84 2.86 4.87 3.78
CA ASP A 84 1.88 4.15 3.01
C ASP A 84 2.54 3.49 1.79
N LEU A 85 2.70 2.16 1.86
CA LEU A 85 3.31 1.38 0.79
C LEU A 85 2.38 1.16 -0.41
N ASN A 86 1.09 1.42 -0.28
CA ASN A 86 0.11 1.33 -1.37
C ASN A 86 -0.27 2.72 -1.94
N GLY A 87 0.29 3.78 -1.38
CA GLY A 87 0.06 5.15 -1.78
C GLY A 87 1.12 5.70 -2.72
N LYS A 88 1.27 7.03 -2.67
CA LYS A 88 2.26 7.77 -3.47
C LYS A 88 3.69 7.32 -3.20
N ASP A 89 4.02 7.02 -1.94
CA ASP A 89 5.37 6.70 -1.47
C ASP A 89 5.53 5.18 -1.30
N TYR A 90 5.42 4.42 -2.39
CA TYR A 90 5.45 2.94 -2.39
C TYR A 90 6.86 2.31 -2.23
N THR A 91 7.87 3.08 -1.82
CA THR A 91 9.24 2.60 -1.60
C THR A 91 9.80 3.09 -0.27
N GLY A 92 10.76 2.34 0.29
CA GLY A 92 11.37 2.66 1.58
C GLY A 92 10.96 1.69 2.69
N PHE A 93 11.19 2.09 3.94
CA PHE A 93 10.83 1.32 5.13
C PHE A 93 9.49 1.79 5.69
N ALA A 94 8.63 0.86 6.11
CA ALA A 94 7.33 1.18 6.68
C ALA A 94 6.82 0.06 7.60
N ASN A 95 5.83 0.39 8.42
CA ASN A 95 4.98 -0.63 9.05
C ASN A 95 3.78 -0.86 8.12
N PRO A 96 3.66 -2.03 7.49
CA PRO A 96 2.60 -2.27 6.52
C PRO A 96 1.25 -2.53 7.18
N GLN A 97 0.17 -2.15 6.50
CA GLN A 97 -1.17 -2.58 6.86
C GLN A 97 -1.33 -4.09 6.68
N SER A 98 -2.28 -4.65 7.42
CA SER A 98 -2.58 -6.08 7.39
C SER A 98 -4.05 -6.32 7.14
N PHE A 99 -4.35 -7.46 6.53
CA PHE A 99 -5.71 -7.99 6.51
C PHE A 99 -6.17 -8.23 7.95
N ILE A 100 -7.40 -7.82 8.25
CA ILE A 100 -8.05 -8.10 9.53
C ILE A 100 -9.32 -8.91 9.25
N LYS A 101 -9.48 -9.99 10.01
CA LYS A 101 -10.66 -10.86 9.94
C LYS A 101 -11.72 -10.40 10.93
#